data_AF-A0A3N6TN18-F1
#
_entry.id   AF-A0A3N6TN18-F1
#
_cell.length_a   1.000
_cell.length_b   1.000
_cell.length_c   1.000
_cell.angle_alpha   90.00
_cell.angle_beta   90.00
_cell.angle_gamma   90.00
#
_symmetry.space_group_name_H-M   'P 1'
#
loop_
_entity.id
_entity.type
_entity.pdbx_description
1 polymer ?
#
loop_
_entity_poly.entity_id
_entity_poly.type
_entity_poly.pdbx_seq_one_letter_code
_entity_poly.pdbx_strand_id
1 'polypeptide(L)'
;MKAVAMTTGALALLALAGSAQAIEGGVDVGREYTNLHAGLGTTSPGFALTGNWLRSDHDGSMGSVGLGYNVALGDVFLTPGVKAISSNPRNSKDGYAIAVGLGVSVPVTNMFNIYGQYYYSPDAFSSHIDNYQEASAGVSFQPVSLVDVHVGYQYMALNGKDGHRDNVIADGPYVGASLHF
;
A
#
# COMPACT_ATOMS: atom_id res chain seq x y z
N MET A 1 22.19 -13.67 21.99
CA MET A 1 22.15 -14.80 21.03
C MET A 1 20.84 -14.88 20.23
N LYS A 2 19.66 -14.51 20.77
CA LYS A 2 18.38 -14.51 20.01
C LYS A 2 18.25 -13.39 18.96
N ALA A 3 18.78 -12.20 19.23
CA ALA A 3 18.75 -11.06 18.30
C ALA A 3 19.54 -11.34 16.99
N VAL A 4 20.70 -11.99 17.11
CA VAL A 4 21.54 -12.36 15.96
C VAL A 4 20.82 -13.35 15.04
N ALA A 5 20.13 -14.35 15.61
CA ALA A 5 19.34 -15.31 14.83
C ALA A 5 18.15 -14.65 14.09
N MET A 6 17.52 -13.63 14.70
CA MET A 6 16.45 -12.85 14.06
C MET A 6 16.98 -12.00 12.90
N THR A 7 18.11 -11.32 13.07
CA THR A 7 18.75 -10.54 12.01
C THR A 7 19.30 -11.42 10.89
N THR A 8 19.88 -12.59 11.22
CA THR A 8 20.36 -13.54 10.20
C THR A 8 19.21 -14.22 9.48
N GLY A 9 18.07 -14.47 10.14
CA GLY A 9 16.84 -14.95 9.50
C GLY A 9 16.22 -13.91 8.57
N ALA A 10 16.17 -12.64 8.98
CA ALA A 10 15.72 -11.53 8.13
C ALA A 10 16.65 -11.30 6.93
N LEU A 11 17.97 -11.40 7.13
CA LEU A 11 18.97 -11.33 6.06
C LEU A 11 18.97 -12.57 5.16
N ALA A 12 18.65 -13.75 5.69
CA ALA A 12 18.49 -14.97 4.89
C ALA A 12 17.19 -14.93 4.06
N LEU A 13 16.10 -14.34 4.58
CA LEU A 13 14.90 -14.03 3.81
C LEU A 13 15.18 -13.00 2.71
N LEU A 14 15.99 -11.98 2.99
CA LEU A 14 16.48 -11.03 1.98
C LEU A 14 17.41 -11.68 0.94
N ALA A 15 18.20 -12.69 1.33
CA ALA A 15 19.08 -13.43 0.43
C ALA A 15 18.34 -14.49 -0.41
N LEU A 16 17.19 -14.99 0.06
CA LEU A 16 16.27 -15.82 -0.72
C LEU A 16 15.49 -15.01 -1.76
N ALA A 17 15.55 -13.67 -1.74
CA ALA A 17 15.00 -12.79 -2.77
C ALA A 17 15.84 -12.75 -4.08
N GLY A 18 16.74 -13.73 -4.26
CA GLY A 18 17.64 -13.87 -5.42
C GLY A 18 16.98 -14.28 -6.74
N SER A 19 15.68 -14.06 -6.94
CA SER A 19 15.00 -14.33 -8.21
C SER A 19 14.18 -13.11 -8.62
N ALA A 20 14.68 -12.38 -9.64
CA ALA A 20 13.90 -11.50 -10.52
C ALA A 20 12.69 -10.81 -9.87
N GLN A 21 12.92 -10.09 -8.76
CA GLN A 21 11.85 -9.35 -8.10
C GLN A 21 11.53 -8.14 -8.96
N ALA A 22 10.38 -8.16 -9.64
CA ALA A 22 9.92 -7.05 -10.44
C ALA A 22 9.86 -5.80 -9.54
N ILE A 23 10.61 -4.79 -9.92
CA ILE A 23 10.60 -3.50 -9.23
C ILE A 23 9.53 -2.66 -9.89
N GLU A 24 8.58 -2.16 -9.13
CA GLU A 24 7.63 -1.17 -9.63
C GLU A 24 7.92 0.20 -9.02
N GLY A 25 7.74 1.24 -9.82
CA GLY A 25 7.78 2.62 -9.37
C GLY A 25 6.75 3.43 -10.13
N GLY A 26 5.94 4.20 -9.42
CA GLY A 26 4.86 4.95 -10.04
C GLY A 26 4.47 6.20 -9.28
N VAL A 27 3.55 6.93 -9.91
CA VAL A 27 2.95 8.14 -9.36
C VAL A 27 1.45 8.10 -9.59
N ASP A 28 0.69 8.42 -8.55
CA ASP A 28 -0.75 8.61 -8.61
C ASP A 28 -1.08 10.06 -8.31
N VAL A 29 -1.95 10.62 -9.13
CA VAL A 29 -2.47 11.98 -8.97
C VAL A 29 -3.96 11.89 -8.68
N GLY A 30 -4.32 12.22 -7.44
CA GLY A 30 -5.69 12.38 -6.99
C GLY A 30 -6.13 13.84 -7.03
N ARG A 31 -7.37 14.10 -6.63
CA ARG A 31 -7.97 15.45 -6.68
C ARG A 31 -7.22 16.49 -5.83
N GLU A 32 -6.68 16.07 -4.70
CA GLU A 32 -6.01 16.94 -3.72
C GLU A 32 -4.73 16.32 -3.14
N TYR A 33 -4.23 15.24 -3.76
CA TYR A 33 -3.07 14.51 -3.27
C TYR A 33 -2.23 13.96 -4.43
N THR A 34 -0.92 13.85 -4.19
CA THR A 34 0.01 13.13 -5.06
C THR A 34 0.62 11.99 -4.26
N ASN A 35 0.53 10.76 -4.77
CA ASN A 35 1.15 9.58 -4.19
C ASN A 35 2.32 9.14 -5.06
N LEU A 36 3.47 8.88 -4.44
CA LEU A 36 4.58 8.17 -5.07
C LEU A 36 4.65 6.78 -4.46
N HIS A 37 4.60 5.74 -5.28
CA HIS A 37 4.73 4.37 -4.81
C HIS A 37 5.91 3.66 -5.46
N ALA A 38 6.49 2.75 -4.69
CA ALA A 38 7.50 1.84 -5.14
C ALA A 38 7.21 0.46 -4.55
N GLY A 39 7.46 -0.59 -5.31
CA GLY A 39 7.19 -1.96 -4.89
C GLY A 39 8.23 -2.93 -5.40
N LEU A 40 8.38 -4.04 -4.70
CA LEU A 40 9.24 -5.16 -5.06
C LEU A 40 8.42 -6.43 -4.96
N GLY A 41 8.37 -7.21 -6.04
CA GLY A 41 7.69 -8.51 -6.07
C GLY A 41 6.17 -8.43 -6.05
N THR A 42 5.58 -7.25 -6.30
CA THR A 42 4.13 -6.97 -6.26
C THR A 42 3.34 -7.68 -7.37
N THR A 43 3.99 -8.00 -8.49
CA THR A 43 3.38 -8.69 -9.65
C THR A 43 3.70 -10.18 -9.71
N SER A 44 4.54 -10.69 -8.79
CA SER A 44 4.95 -12.09 -8.74
C SER A 44 4.36 -12.81 -7.52
N PRO A 45 4.05 -14.12 -7.62
CA PRO A 45 3.72 -14.92 -6.44
C PRO A 45 4.89 -14.92 -5.43
N GLY A 46 4.59 -14.72 -4.15
CA GLY A 46 5.60 -14.66 -3.09
C GLY A 46 5.51 -13.39 -2.24
N PHE A 47 6.61 -13.01 -1.60
CA PHE A 47 6.65 -11.81 -0.78
C PHE A 47 6.64 -10.55 -1.65
N ALA A 48 5.82 -9.58 -1.26
CA ALA A 48 5.74 -8.27 -1.87
C ALA A 48 6.07 -7.20 -0.83
N LEU A 49 7.01 -6.32 -1.14
CA LEU A 49 7.30 -5.13 -0.34
C LEU A 49 6.77 -3.91 -1.08
N THR A 50 6.01 -3.06 -0.39
CA THR A 50 5.51 -1.80 -0.96
C THR A 50 5.94 -0.62 -0.11
N GLY A 51 6.19 0.52 -0.73
CA GLY A 51 6.47 1.79 -0.09
C GLY A 51 5.67 2.86 -0.78
N ASN A 52 4.91 3.65 -0.03
CA ASN A 52 4.14 4.76 -0.56
C ASN A 52 4.53 6.03 0.18
N TRP A 53 4.60 7.14 -0.55
CA TRP A 53 4.82 8.46 -0.03
C TRP A 53 3.79 9.40 -0.64
N LEU A 54 2.78 9.70 0.16
CA LEU A 54 1.66 10.54 -0.22
C LEU A 54 1.86 11.94 0.35
N ARG A 55 1.75 12.94 -0.52
CA ARG A 55 1.81 14.35 -0.17
C ARG A 55 0.47 15.00 -0.48
N SER A 56 -0.20 15.49 0.56
CA SER A 56 -1.43 16.28 0.43
C SER A 56 -1.13 17.76 0.65
N ASP A 57 -1.75 18.65 -0.14
CA ASP A 57 -1.50 20.10 -0.07
C ASP A 57 -2.06 20.75 1.20
N HIS A 58 -3.01 20.10 1.89
CA HIS A 58 -3.73 20.66 3.04
C HIS A 58 -3.29 20.09 4.40
N ASP A 59 -2.88 18.81 4.48
CA ASP A 59 -2.74 18.09 5.76
C ASP A 59 -1.39 17.37 6.00
N GLY A 60 -0.38 17.62 5.15
CA GLY A 60 1.00 17.14 5.35
C GLY A 60 1.38 15.92 4.50
N SER A 61 2.52 15.29 4.82
CA SER A 61 3.04 14.12 4.11
C SER A 61 2.84 12.84 4.93
N MET A 62 2.31 11.80 4.30
CA MET A 62 2.14 10.46 4.86
C MET A 62 3.05 9.47 4.13
N GLY A 63 3.87 8.75 4.90
CA GLY A 63 4.65 7.63 4.40
C GLY A 63 4.02 6.31 4.84
N SER A 64 4.02 5.30 3.98
CA SER A 64 3.66 3.95 4.38
C SER A 64 4.60 2.91 3.79
N VAL A 65 4.81 1.83 4.52
CA VAL A 65 5.57 0.66 4.08
C VAL A 65 4.71 -0.56 4.31
N GLY A 66 4.45 -1.32 3.26
CA GLY A 66 3.68 -2.55 3.27
C GLY A 66 4.54 -3.78 3.07
N LEU A 67 4.13 -4.87 3.72
CA LEU A 67 4.61 -6.22 3.47
C LEU A 67 3.40 -7.11 3.21
N GLY A 68 3.34 -7.70 2.02
CA GLY A 68 2.29 -8.62 1.60
C GLY A 68 2.85 -9.95 1.12
N TYR A 69 1.96 -10.92 0.96
CA TYR A 69 2.28 -12.20 0.33
C TYR A 69 1.28 -12.48 -0.80
N ASN A 70 1.74 -12.40 -2.04
CA ASN A 70 0.98 -12.65 -3.25
C ASN A 70 0.74 -14.15 -3.44
N VAL A 71 -0.51 -14.57 -3.25
CA VAL A 71 -0.98 -15.92 -3.53
C VAL A 71 -1.68 -15.94 -4.88
N ALA A 72 -1.15 -16.70 -5.84
CA ALA A 72 -1.84 -16.96 -7.10
C ALA A 72 -2.89 -18.06 -6.91
N LEU A 73 -4.17 -17.72 -7.11
CA LEU A 73 -5.33 -18.59 -7.05
C LEU A 73 -5.93 -18.73 -8.46
N GLY A 74 -5.26 -19.52 -9.31
CA GLY A 74 -5.59 -19.59 -10.73
C GLY A 74 -5.23 -18.28 -11.41
N ASP A 75 -6.22 -17.59 -11.96
CA ASP A 75 -6.04 -16.28 -12.59
C ASP A 75 -6.08 -15.15 -11.56
N VAL A 76 -6.61 -15.35 -10.35
CA VAL A 76 -6.76 -14.30 -9.34
C VAL A 76 -5.55 -14.24 -8.43
N PHE A 77 -5.02 -13.05 -8.17
CA PHE A 77 -4.03 -12.79 -7.14
C PHE A 77 -4.69 -12.30 -5.86
N LEU A 78 -4.37 -12.94 -4.74
CA LEU A 78 -4.83 -12.54 -3.41
C LEU A 78 -3.60 -12.23 -2.54
N THR A 79 -3.59 -11.04 -1.96
CA THR A 79 -2.42 -10.47 -1.28
C THR A 79 -2.79 -10.05 0.14
N PRO A 80 -2.84 -10.98 1.10
CA PRO A 80 -2.87 -10.62 2.52
C PRO A 80 -1.58 -9.89 2.88
N GLY A 81 -1.70 -8.86 3.69
CA GLY A 81 -0.53 -8.08 4.09
C GLY A 81 -0.78 -7.16 5.27
N VAL A 82 0.32 -6.54 5.69
CA VAL A 82 0.34 -5.53 6.74
C VAL A 82 0.98 -4.26 6.20
N LYS A 83 0.49 -3.10 6.61
CA LYS A 83 0.96 -1.79 6.18
C LYS A 83 1.25 -0.95 7.41
N ALA A 84 2.50 -0.56 7.56
CA ALA A 84 2.96 0.41 8.54
C ALA A 84 2.78 1.81 7.96
N ILE A 85 2.05 2.68 8.66
CA ILE A 85 1.76 4.05 8.24
C ILE A 85 2.39 5.00 9.24
N SER A 86 3.19 5.94 8.74
CA SER A 86 3.78 7.03 9.49
C SER A 86 3.25 8.35 8.95
N SER A 87 2.61 9.13 9.81
CA SER A 87 2.16 10.48 9.47
C SER A 87 2.93 11.48 10.32
N ASN A 88 3.49 12.51 9.66
CA ASN A 88 4.18 13.61 10.33
C ASN A 88 3.34 14.90 10.24
N PRO A 89 2.27 15.06 11.04
CA PRO A 89 1.45 16.27 11.00
C PRO A 89 2.22 17.47 11.56
N ARG A 90 2.04 18.66 10.94
CA ARG A 90 2.76 19.89 11.32
C ARG A 90 2.49 20.40 12.74
N ASN A 91 1.44 19.91 13.42
CA ASN A 91 0.91 20.52 14.64
C ASN A 91 0.58 19.57 15.81
N SER A 92 0.90 18.28 15.76
CA SER A 92 0.66 17.35 16.88
C SER A 92 1.57 16.12 16.85
N LYS A 93 1.74 15.47 18.01
CA LYS A 93 2.70 14.38 18.29
C LYS A 93 2.66 13.26 17.24
N ASP A 94 3.84 12.75 16.87
CA ASP A 94 4.08 11.70 15.87
C ASP A 94 3.10 10.52 16.02
N GLY A 95 2.32 10.26 14.96
CA GLY A 95 1.29 9.20 14.94
C GLY A 95 1.71 8.06 14.01
N TYR A 96 1.67 6.83 14.54
CA TYR A 96 1.96 5.61 13.78
C TYR A 96 0.77 4.65 13.90
N ALA A 97 0.41 4.04 12.77
CA ALA A 97 -0.65 3.03 12.69
C ALA A 97 -0.14 1.81 11.92
N ILE A 98 -0.53 0.61 12.34
CA ILE A 98 -0.30 -0.61 11.56
C ILE A 98 -1.65 -1.15 11.10
N ALA A 99 -1.91 -1.02 9.81
CA ALA A 99 -3.07 -1.62 9.19
C ALA A 99 -2.76 -3.06 8.75
N VAL A 100 -3.75 -3.94 8.87
CA VAL A 100 -3.72 -5.28 8.30
C VAL A 100 -4.84 -5.38 7.27
N GLY A 101 -4.61 -6.08 6.18
CA GLY A 101 -5.55 -6.06 5.08
C GLY A 101 -5.31 -7.14 4.05
N LEU A 102 -6.09 -7.04 2.99
CA LEU A 102 -6.02 -7.92 1.84
C LEU A 102 -6.21 -7.12 0.56
N GLY A 103 -5.34 -7.37 -0.40
CA GLY A 103 -5.48 -6.98 -1.79
C GLY A 103 -6.02 -8.15 -2.61
N VAL A 104 -6.79 -7.84 -3.64
CA VAL A 104 -7.22 -8.79 -4.68
C VAL A 104 -6.97 -8.12 -6.02
N SER A 105 -6.36 -8.87 -6.95
CA SER A 105 -6.18 -8.46 -8.35
C SER A 105 -6.66 -9.57 -9.26
N VAL A 106 -7.49 -9.21 -10.23
CA VAL A 106 -8.14 -10.12 -11.18
C VAL A 106 -7.79 -9.65 -12.60
N PRO A 107 -6.97 -10.40 -13.35
CA PRO A 107 -6.74 -10.14 -14.75
C PRO A 107 -8.01 -10.48 -15.54
N VAL A 108 -8.62 -9.47 -16.16
CA VAL A 108 -9.79 -9.62 -17.03
C VAL A 108 -9.34 -9.96 -18.45
N THR A 109 -8.20 -9.42 -18.86
CA THR A 109 -7.61 -9.61 -20.19
C THR A 109 -6.09 -9.43 -20.07
N ASN A 110 -5.32 -9.86 -21.07
CA ASN A 110 -3.86 -9.66 -21.13
C ASN A 110 -3.39 -8.21 -20.97
N MET A 111 -4.30 -7.22 -21.08
CA MET A 111 -4.00 -5.80 -20.91
C MET A 111 -4.80 -5.14 -19.80
N PHE A 112 -5.84 -5.77 -19.26
CA PHE A 112 -6.76 -5.14 -18.29
C PHE A 112 -6.84 -5.97 -17.02
N ASN A 113 -6.57 -5.33 -15.88
CA ASN A 113 -6.68 -5.94 -14.57
C ASN A 113 -7.66 -5.12 -13.72
N ILE A 114 -8.45 -5.79 -12.90
CA ILE A 114 -9.26 -5.14 -11.87
C ILE A 114 -8.59 -5.44 -10.54
N TYR A 115 -8.36 -4.40 -9.74
CA TYR A 115 -7.79 -4.57 -8.42
C TYR A 115 -8.66 -3.90 -7.36
N GLY A 116 -8.57 -4.42 -6.15
CA GLY A 116 -9.18 -3.82 -4.98
C GLY A 116 -8.39 -4.20 -3.74
N GLN A 117 -8.29 -3.28 -2.80
CA GLN A 117 -7.63 -3.53 -1.53
C GLN A 117 -8.44 -2.98 -0.39
N TYR A 118 -8.34 -3.67 0.74
CA TYR A 118 -9.00 -3.27 1.96
C TYR A 118 -8.04 -3.49 3.13
N TYR A 119 -7.71 -2.40 3.82
CA TYR A 119 -6.84 -2.38 4.98
C TYR A 119 -7.56 -1.77 6.18
N TYR A 120 -7.37 -2.37 7.34
CA TYR A 120 -7.97 -1.96 8.59
C TYR A 120 -6.94 -2.05 9.72
N SER A 121 -6.81 -1.01 10.54
CA SER A 121 -5.97 -1.03 11.74
C SER A 121 -6.86 -1.16 12.98
N PRO A 122 -6.81 -2.27 13.72
CA PRO A 122 -7.43 -2.35 15.05
C PRO A 122 -6.73 -1.41 16.05
N ASP A 123 -7.48 -0.93 17.05
CA ASP A 123 -7.00 -0.12 18.20
C ASP A 123 -5.71 -0.63 18.87
N ALA A 124 -5.44 -1.95 18.80
CA ALA A 124 -4.28 -2.57 19.43
C ALA A 124 -2.93 -2.23 18.77
N PHE A 125 -2.95 -1.71 17.54
CA PHE A 125 -1.75 -1.38 16.76
C PHE A 125 -1.61 0.12 16.42
N SER A 126 -2.43 0.96 17.05
CA SER A 126 -2.42 2.41 16.88
C SER A 126 -2.25 3.11 18.23
N SER A 127 -1.25 3.99 18.32
CA SER A 127 -1.15 4.95 19.43
C SER A 127 -1.80 6.25 18.97
N HIS A 128 -2.85 6.71 19.67
CA HIS A 128 -3.60 7.96 19.42
C HIS A 128 -4.53 8.01 18.18
N ILE A 129 -4.72 6.91 17.45
CA ILE A 129 -5.70 6.80 16.36
C ILE A 129 -6.73 5.71 16.74
N ASP A 130 -8.02 6.03 16.67
CA ASP A 130 -9.12 5.14 17.09
C ASP A 130 -9.39 4.06 16.03
N ASN A 131 -9.40 4.45 14.76
CA ASN A 131 -9.61 3.50 13.68
C ASN A 131 -9.02 4.01 12.36
N TYR A 132 -8.25 3.17 11.67
CA TYR A 132 -7.81 3.41 10.30
C TYR A 132 -8.52 2.44 9.38
N GLN A 133 -9.22 2.97 8.39
CA GLN A 133 -9.83 2.18 7.33
C GLN A 133 -9.43 2.74 5.98
N GLU A 134 -8.89 1.87 5.14
CA GLU A 134 -8.54 2.16 3.76
C GLU A 134 -9.23 1.15 2.86
N ALA A 135 -9.98 1.65 1.90
CA ALA A 135 -10.58 0.88 0.83
C ALA A 135 -10.22 1.54 -0.49
N SER A 136 -9.71 0.77 -1.44
CA SER A 136 -9.57 1.24 -2.81
C SER A 136 -9.96 0.16 -3.80
N ALA A 137 -10.44 0.61 -4.96
CA ALA A 137 -10.79 -0.26 -6.07
C ALA A 137 -10.53 0.49 -7.38
N GLY A 138 -10.08 -0.24 -8.39
CA GLY A 138 -9.73 0.36 -9.67
C GLY A 138 -9.51 -0.65 -10.78
N VAL A 139 -9.16 -0.10 -11.94
CA VAL A 139 -8.83 -0.85 -13.14
C VAL A 139 -7.46 -0.38 -13.60
N SER A 140 -6.60 -1.35 -13.88
CA SER A 140 -5.27 -1.16 -14.45
C SER A 140 -5.28 -1.58 -15.91
N PHE A 141 -4.58 -0.81 -16.73
CA PHE A 141 -4.36 -1.03 -18.15
C PHE A 141 -2.86 -1.14 -18.39
N GLN A 142 -2.41 -2.35 -18.66
CA GLN A 142 -1.01 -2.70 -18.86
C GLN A 142 -0.80 -3.18 -20.30
N PRO A 143 -0.59 -2.25 -21.26
CA PRO A 143 -0.39 -2.63 -22.66
C PRO A 143 0.90 -3.42 -22.90
N VAL A 144 1.90 -3.21 -22.04
CA VAL A 144 3.19 -3.92 -22.03
C VAL A 144 3.61 -4.17 -20.59
N SER A 145 4.35 -5.25 -20.31
CA SER A 145 4.78 -5.60 -18.94
C SER A 145 5.58 -4.51 -18.22
N LEU A 146 6.15 -3.53 -18.96
CA LEU A 146 6.92 -2.42 -18.41
C LEU A 146 6.02 -1.26 -17.92
N VAL A 147 4.82 -1.07 -18.47
CA VAL A 147 4.00 0.14 -18.25
C VAL A 147 2.60 -0.24 -17.84
N ASP A 148 2.20 0.19 -16.64
CA ASP A 148 0.84 0.08 -16.13
C ASP A 148 0.24 1.48 -15.98
N VAL A 149 -0.97 1.68 -16.51
CA VAL A 149 -1.75 2.90 -16.33
C VAL A 149 -3.03 2.51 -15.63
N HIS A 150 -3.34 3.10 -14.49
CA HIS A 150 -4.49 2.71 -13.71
C HIS A 150 -5.31 3.89 -13.24
N VAL A 151 -6.59 3.61 -13.02
CA VAL A 151 -7.55 4.55 -12.49
C VAL A 151 -8.38 3.85 -11.45
N GLY A 152 -8.70 4.57 -10.38
CA GLY A 152 -9.46 3.99 -9.30
C GLY A 152 -10.11 5.04 -8.43
N TYR A 153 -10.74 4.54 -7.38
CA TYR A 153 -11.26 5.33 -6.29
C TYR A 153 -10.59 4.89 -5.00
N GLN A 154 -10.11 5.86 -4.22
CA GLN A 154 -9.46 5.60 -2.96
C GLN A 154 -10.23 6.31 -1.85
N TYR A 155 -10.52 5.55 -0.80
CA TYR A 155 -11.15 6.02 0.41
C TYR A 155 -10.26 5.68 1.61
N MET A 156 -9.84 6.70 2.34
CA MET A 156 -8.99 6.60 3.53
C MET A 156 -9.57 7.48 4.61
N ALA A 157 -10.06 6.84 5.66
CA ALA A 157 -10.59 7.50 6.85
C ALA A 157 -9.68 7.25 8.05
N LEU A 158 -9.35 8.34 8.74
CA LEU A 158 -8.66 8.32 10.03
C LEU A 158 -9.60 8.89 11.09
N ASN A 159 -10.10 8.01 11.96
CA ASN A 159 -10.94 8.41 13.07
C ASN A 159 -10.06 8.71 14.29
N GLY A 160 -10.15 9.94 14.82
CA GLY A 160 -9.46 10.38 16.03
C GLY A 160 -10.25 10.06 17.30
N LYS A 161 -9.55 9.77 18.39
CA LYS A 161 -10.12 9.54 19.73
C LYS A 161 -10.44 10.88 20.42
N ASP A 162 -11.54 10.91 21.20
CA ASP A 162 -12.01 12.06 21.99
C ASP A 162 -12.53 13.30 21.21
N GLY A 163 -13.46 13.10 20.27
CA GLY A 163 -14.27 14.21 19.72
C GLY A 163 -13.52 15.21 18.84
N HIS A 164 -12.31 14.87 18.41
CA HIS A 164 -11.51 15.66 17.50
C HIS A 164 -11.56 15.09 16.07
N ARG A 165 -12.44 15.74 15.29
CA ARG A 165 -12.50 15.89 13.83
C ARG A 165 -12.20 14.61 13.01
N ASP A 166 -13.28 14.01 12.51
CA ASP A 166 -13.24 13.05 11.40
C ASP A 166 -12.45 13.68 10.24
N ASN A 167 -11.24 13.18 9.99
CA ASN A 167 -10.38 13.69 8.93
C ASN A 167 -10.27 12.58 7.87
N VAL A 168 -11.07 12.74 6.81
CA VAL A 168 -10.93 11.96 5.58
C VAL A 168 -9.65 12.45 4.89
N ILE A 169 -8.65 11.57 4.78
CA ILE A 169 -7.34 11.94 4.20
C ILE A 169 -7.35 11.81 2.68
N ALA A 170 -8.10 10.85 2.16
CA ALA A 170 -8.31 10.69 0.73
C ALA A 170 -9.71 10.15 0.50
N ASP A 171 -10.53 10.90 -0.23
CA ASP A 171 -11.81 10.44 -0.74
C ASP A 171 -12.00 11.00 -2.14
N GLY A 172 -11.69 10.17 -3.13
CA GLY A 172 -11.86 10.59 -4.50
C GLY A 172 -11.26 9.64 -5.54
N PRO A 173 -11.56 9.93 -6.82
CA PRO A 173 -10.92 9.25 -7.92
C PRO A 173 -9.46 9.66 -8.04
N TYR A 174 -8.63 8.73 -8.52
CA TYR A 174 -7.23 8.96 -8.85
C TYR A 174 -6.89 8.32 -10.19
N VAL A 175 -5.85 8.87 -10.81
CA VAL A 175 -5.21 8.30 -12.00
C VAL A 175 -3.72 8.18 -11.72
N GLY A 176 -3.15 7.04 -12.07
CA GLY A 176 -1.75 6.75 -11.83
C GLY A 176 -1.11 6.03 -13.00
N ALA A 177 0.22 6.08 -13.02
CA ALA A 177 1.04 5.32 -13.94
C ALA A 177 2.23 4.74 -13.19
N SER A 178 2.52 3.47 -13.47
CA SER A 178 3.63 2.71 -12.90
C SER A 178 4.51 2.17 -14.01
N LEU A 179 5.81 2.13 -13.73
CA LEU A 179 6.80 1.44 -14.53
C LEU A 179 7.28 0.22 -13.75
N HIS A 180 7.32 -0.94 -14.41
CA HIS A 180 7.83 -2.20 -13.85
C HIS A 180 9.15 -2.55 -14.54
N PHE A 181 10.17 -2.92 -13.77
CA PHE A 181 11.52 -3.25 -14.23
C PHE A 181 11.97 -4.64 -13.76
#